data_AF-A0A7C5T751-F1
#
_entry.id   AF-A0A7C5T751-F1
#
_cell.length_a   1.000
_cell.length_b   1.000
_cell.length_c   1.000
_cell.angle_alpha   90.00
_cell.angle_beta   90.00
_cell.angle_gamma   90.00
#
_symmetry.space_group_name_H-M   'P 1'
#
loop_
_entity.id
_entity.type
_entity.pdbx_description
1 polymer ?
#
loop_
_entity_poly.entity_id
_entity_poly.type
_entity_poly.pdbx_seq_one_letter_code
_entity_poly.pdbx_strand_id
1 'polypeptide(L)'
;MIGWVDYFDYYGPITNLRMLEEPKYLTSAIILTQSDEALEHAVRGWGRFGTVELVEAVYAYIQQVRRGVLDRRGLLQKMLVLLPRAEAGDILAMQRVLKLGLGITTCDLGLVVLSYVAVQGGAPPQPPPGLLYELRRADATMYITRNNEGRAVYDVETMCILPASGRAPRHPLYEAYLRGYRITTEGLPKETDLCVVHKRLGLRCLDVGMLLDDTG
;
A
#
# COMPACT_ATOMS: atom_id res chain seq x y z
N MET A 1 9.88 -8.84 14.56
CA MET A 1 8.43 -8.59 14.44
C MET A 1 8.09 -8.48 12.96
N ILE A 2 7.18 -9.31 12.44
CA ILE A 2 6.85 -9.38 11.00
C ILE A 2 5.96 -8.21 10.55
N GLY A 3 5.00 -7.83 11.38
CA GLY A 3 4.07 -6.75 11.07
C GLY A 3 3.17 -6.41 12.25
N TRP A 4 2.24 -5.50 11.99
CA TRP A 4 1.21 -5.01 12.90
C TRP A 4 -0.15 -5.12 12.21
N VAL A 5 -1.21 -5.38 12.96
CA VAL A 5 -2.58 -5.37 12.45
C VAL A 5 -3.27 -4.13 12.98
N ASP A 6 -3.84 -3.35 12.06
CA ASP A 6 -4.63 -2.16 12.36
C ASP A 6 -6.11 -2.43 12.02
N TYR A 7 -6.76 -3.22 12.88
CA TYR A 7 -8.17 -3.58 12.71
C TYR A 7 -8.94 -3.40 14.02
N PHE A 8 -10.24 -3.10 13.92
CA PHE A 8 -11.06 -2.77 15.10
C PHE A 8 -11.08 -3.90 16.15
N ASP A 9 -11.26 -5.16 15.71
CA ASP A 9 -11.29 -6.32 16.62
C ASP A 9 -9.91 -6.68 17.20
N TYR A 10 -8.84 -6.24 16.53
CA TYR A 10 -7.47 -6.58 16.92
C TYR A 10 -6.49 -5.50 16.44
N TYR A 11 -5.92 -4.79 17.40
CA TYR A 11 -4.90 -3.77 17.19
C TYR A 11 -3.62 -4.19 17.91
N GLY A 12 -2.64 -4.71 17.18
CA GLY A 12 -1.48 -5.34 17.81
C GLY A 12 -0.45 -5.93 16.85
N PRO A 13 0.70 -6.39 17.37
CA PRO A 13 1.72 -7.03 16.56
C PRO A 13 1.22 -8.39 16.05
N ILE A 14 1.66 -8.82 14.87
CA ILE A 14 1.38 -10.19 14.41
C ILE A 14 2.16 -11.17 15.29
N THR A 15 1.46 -11.80 16.24
CA THR A 15 2.01 -12.82 17.15
C THR A 15 1.80 -14.25 16.62
N ASN A 16 0.83 -14.44 15.71
CA ASN A 16 0.54 -15.71 15.06
C ASN A 16 0.38 -15.49 13.54
N LEU A 17 1.21 -16.14 12.73
CA LEU A 17 1.19 -15.97 11.27
C LEU A 17 -0.11 -16.47 10.61
N ARG A 18 -0.83 -17.40 11.26
CA ARG A 18 -2.13 -17.88 10.76
C ARG A 18 -3.19 -16.79 10.70
N MET A 19 -3.01 -15.68 11.43
CA MET A 19 -3.88 -14.51 11.33
C MET A 19 -3.91 -13.96 9.89
N LEU A 20 -2.82 -14.09 9.13
CA LEU A 20 -2.77 -13.66 7.73
C LEU A 20 -3.61 -14.54 6.79
N GLU A 21 -4.15 -15.66 7.26
CA GLU A 21 -5.14 -16.45 6.50
C GLU A 21 -6.57 -15.88 6.61
N GLU A 22 -6.80 -14.94 7.55
CA GLU A 22 -8.08 -14.26 7.71
C GLU A 22 -8.10 -12.96 6.88
N PRO A 23 -9.07 -12.79 5.96
CA PRO A 23 -9.09 -11.64 5.04
C PRO A 23 -9.02 -10.27 5.75
N LYS A 24 -9.73 -10.14 6.87
CA LYS A 24 -9.77 -8.89 7.65
C LYS A 24 -8.41 -8.49 8.22
N TYR A 25 -7.61 -9.45 8.69
CA TYR A 25 -6.28 -9.17 9.23
C TYR A 25 -5.24 -9.02 8.14
N LEU A 26 -5.32 -9.80 7.06
CA LEU A 26 -4.41 -9.68 5.92
C LEU A 26 -4.48 -8.28 5.28
N THR A 27 -5.70 -7.81 5.01
CA THR A 27 -5.92 -6.53 4.29
C THR A 27 -5.60 -5.30 5.15
N SER A 28 -5.67 -5.42 6.47
CA SER A 28 -5.34 -4.37 7.45
C SER A 28 -3.91 -4.44 7.98
N ALA A 29 -3.14 -5.48 7.64
CA ALA A 29 -1.79 -5.64 8.15
C ALA A 29 -0.82 -4.61 7.57
N ILE A 30 0.02 -4.04 8.43
CA ILE A 30 1.21 -3.28 8.07
C ILE A 30 2.40 -4.23 8.16
N ILE A 31 2.97 -4.58 7.00
CA ILE A 31 4.09 -5.54 6.94
C ILE A 31 5.40 -4.80 7.00
N LEU A 32 6.25 -5.22 7.94
CA LEU A 32 7.50 -4.55 8.28
C LEU A 32 8.72 -5.24 7.69
N THR A 33 8.69 -6.56 7.56
CA THR A 33 9.83 -7.37 7.10
C THR A 33 9.37 -8.54 6.24
N GLN A 34 10.24 -9.01 5.35
CA GLN A 34 10.00 -10.23 4.58
C GLN A 34 9.92 -11.47 5.49
N SER A 35 9.14 -12.47 5.06
CA SER A 35 9.07 -13.78 5.70
C SER A 35 8.40 -14.78 4.77
N ASP A 36 9.09 -15.89 4.50
CA ASP A 36 8.58 -16.96 3.62
C ASP A 36 7.37 -17.66 4.23
N GLU A 37 7.43 -17.98 5.52
CA GLU A 37 6.31 -18.63 6.20
C GLU A 37 5.07 -17.72 6.21
N ALA A 38 5.24 -16.43 6.51
CA ALA A 38 4.14 -15.47 6.50
C ALA A 38 3.59 -15.23 5.08
N LEU A 39 4.45 -15.25 4.05
CA LEU A 39 4.03 -15.18 2.66
C LEU A 39 3.06 -16.32 2.32
N GLU A 40 3.38 -17.55 2.70
CA GLU A 40 2.52 -18.72 2.43
C GLU A 40 1.15 -18.59 3.11
N HIS A 41 1.10 -18.10 4.35
CA HIS A 41 -0.17 -17.83 5.03
C HIS A 41 -0.97 -16.71 4.35
N ALA A 42 -0.30 -15.61 3.97
CA ALA A 42 -0.94 -14.49 3.29
C ALA A 42 -1.51 -14.89 1.92
N VAL A 43 -0.79 -15.70 1.14
CA VAL A 43 -1.27 -16.20 -0.16
C VAL A 43 -2.46 -17.13 0.01
N ARG A 44 -2.43 -18.04 0.99
CA ARG A 44 -3.60 -18.87 1.34
C ARG A 44 -4.80 -18.04 1.76
N GLY A 45 -4.59 -17.01 2.58
CA GLY A 45 -5.63 -16.08 3.01
C GLY A 45 -6.23 -15.31 1.83
N TRP A 46 -5.37 -14.77 0.97
CA TRP A 46 -5.78 -14.05 -0.22
C TRP A 46 -6.60 -14.95 -1.16
N GLY A 47 -6.18 -16.20 -1.38
CA GLY A 47 -6.92 -17.16 -2.20
C GLY A 47 -8.37 -17.46 -1.75
N ARG A 48 -8.77 -17.08 -0.52
CA ARG A 48 -10.14 -17.26 -0.03
C ARG A 48 -11.12 -16.19 -0.51
N PHE A 49 -10.64 -15.03 -0.93
CA PHE A 49 -11.49 -13.89 -1.32
C PHE A 49 -11.02 -13.14 -2.57
N GLY A 50 -9.77 -13.33 -2.96
CA GLY A 50 -9.19 -12.71 -4.13
C GLY A 50 -9.54 -13.45 -5.41
N THR A 51 -9.18 -12.83 -6.52
CA THR A 51 -9.29 -13.44 -7.84
C THR A 51 -8.19 -14.49 -8.00
N VAL A 52 -8.56 -15.76 -8.18
CA VAL A 52 -7.60 -16.89 -8.20
C VAL A 52 -6.47 -16.65 -9.19
N GLU A 53 -6.78 -16.19 -10.40
CA GLU A 53 -5.79 -15.92 -11.43
C GLU A 53 -4.78 -14.84 -11.01
N LEU A 54 -5.21 -13.84 -10.24
CA LEU A 54 -4.32 -12.78 -9.73
C LEU A 54 -3.44 -13.30 -8.61
N VAL A 55 -4.00 -14.07 -7.68
CA VAL A 55 -3.28 -14.68 -6.55
C VAL A 55 -2.14 -15.55 -7.06
N GLU A 56 -2.46 -16.49 -7.96
CA GLU A 56 -1.49 -17.44 -8.52
C GLU A 56 -0.42 -16.71 -9.35
N ALA A 57 -0.83 -15.76 -10.20
CA ALA A 57 0.12 -15.03 -11.04
C ALA A 57 1.09 -14.20 -10.20
N VAL A 58 0.60 -13.46 -9.19
CA VAL A 58 1.45 -12.64 -8.33
C VAL A 58 2.40 -13.51 -7.50
N TYR A 59 1.92 -14.62 -6.94
CA TYR A 59 2.79 -15.58 -6.24
C TYR A 59 3.88 -16.13 -7.17
N ALA A 60 3.52 -16.55 -8.39
CA ALA A 60 4.48 -17.02 -9.37
C ALA A 60 5.52 -15.95 -9.76
N TYR A 61 5.10 -14.69 -9.94
CA TYR A 61 6.03 -13.61 -10.24
C TYR A 61 6.99 -13.31 -9.09
N ILE A 62 6.54 -13.38 -7.84
CA ILE A 62 7.41 -13.28 -6.66
C ILE A 62 8.48 -14.38 -6.71
N GLN A 63 8.09 -15.62 -6.98
CA GLN A 63 9.04 -16.73 -7.10
C GLN A 63 10.02 -16.54 -8.27
N GLN A 64 9.55 -16.03 -9.41
CA GLN A 64 10.42 -15.74 -10.56
C GLN A 64 11.44 -14.63 -10.26
N VAL A 65 11.03 -13.58 -9.54
CA VAL A 65 11.96 -12.52 -9.11
C VAL A 65 13.01 -13.06 -8.14
N ARG A 66 12.59 -13.84 -7.14
CA ARG A 66 13.51 -14.47 -6.18
C ARG A 66 14.54 -15.39 -6.85
N ARG A 67 14.16 -16.02 -7.96
CA ARG A 67 15.04 -16.88 -8.77
C ARG A 67 15.87 -16.12 -9.81
N GLY A 68 15.72 -14.79 -9.91
CA GLY A 68 16.41 -13.97 -10.91
C GLY A 68 15.91 -14.14 -12.34
N VAL A 69 14.78 -14.81 -12.54
CA VAL A 69 14.15 -15.02 -13.86
C VAL A 69 13.41 -13.76 -14.31
N LEU A 70 12.86 -13.01 -13.36
CA LEU A 70 12.12 -11.77 -13.60
C LEU A 70 12.82 -10.61 -12.89
N ASP A 71 13.11 -9.53 -13.59
CA ASP A 71 13.67 -8.32 -13.00
C ASP A 71 12.57 -7.35 -12.53
N ARG A 72 12.96 -6.25 -11.86
CA ARG A 72 12.01 -5.27 -11.34
C ARG A 72 11.14 -4.65 -12.45
N ARG A 73 11.73 -4.38 -13.61
CA ARG A 73 11.02 -3.82 -14.77
C ARG A 73 10.00 -4.81 -15.33
N GLY A 74 10.38 -6.07 -15.46
CA GLY A 74 9.51 -7.16 -15.88
C GLY A 74 8.36 -7.36 -14.90
N LEU A 75 8.63 -7.34 -13.59
CA LEU A 75 7.59 -7.42 -12.56
C LEU A 75 6.57 -6.28 -12.73
N LEU A 76 7.03 -5.03 -12.88
CA LEU A 76 6.17 -3.88 -13.13
C LEU A 76 5.27 -4.11 -14.36
N GLN A 77 5.84 -4.54 -15.48
CA GLN A 77 5.08 -4.81 -16.71
C GLN A 77 4.01 -5.89 -16.51
N LYS A 78 4.35 -6.96 -15.79
CA LYS A 78 3.39 -8.02 -15.44
C LYS A 78 2.27 -7.51 -14.54
N MET A 79 2.60 -6.67 -13.55
CA MET A 79 1.60 -6.05 -12.66
C MET A 79 0.63 -5.17 -13.45
N LEU A 80 1.11 -4.32 -14.36
CA LEU A 80 0.27 -3.46 -15.20
C LEU A 80 -0.78 -4.23 -16.01
N VAL A 81 -0.48 -5.46 -16.43
CA VAL A 81 -1.41 -6.32 -17.18
C VAL A 81 -2.49 -6.96 -16.27
N LEU A 82 -2.20 -7.14 -14.98
CA LEU A 82 -3.14 -7.73 -14.02
C LEU A 82 -4.05 -6.69 -13.38
N LEU A 83 -3.49 -5.53 -13.05
CA LEU A 83 -4.13 -4.49 -12.25
C LEU A 83 -5.55 -4.05 -12.71
N PRO A 84 -5.87 -3.93 -14.01
CA PRO A 84 -7.22 -3.54 -14.44
C PRO A 84 -8.33 -4.50 -13.99
N ARG A 85 -7.98 -5.77 -13.74
CA ARG A 85 -8.88 -6.85 -13.30
C ARG A 85 -8.94 -7.00 -11.78
N ALA A 86 -8.12 -6.27 -11.03
CA ALA A 86 -8.05 -6.40 -9.59
C ALA A 86 -9.28 -5.77 -8.91
N GLU A 87 -9.80 -6.45 -7.90
CA GLU A 87 -10.76 -5.88 -6.95
C GLU A 87 -10.03 -5.13 -5.81
N ALA A 88 -10.76 -4.36 -5.01
CA ALA A 88 -10.15 -3.61 -3.90
C ALA A 88 -9.41 -4.51 -2.90
N GLY A 89 -10.00 -5.67 -2.59
CA GLY A 89 -9.38 -6.69 -1.77
C GLY A 89 -8.10 -7.25 -2.38
N ASP A 90 -8.06 -7.47 -3.70
CA ASP A 90 -6.86 -7.95 -4.40
C ASP A 90 -5.73 -6.93 -4.28
N ILE A 91 -6.02 -5.65 -4.49
CA ILE A 91 -4.99 -4.60 -4.38
C ILE A 91 -4.47 -4.54 -2.94
N LEU A 92 -5.34 -4.55 -1.93
CA LEU A 92 -4.94 -4.54 -0.52
C LEU A 92 -4.03 -5.71 -0.17
N ALA A 93 -4.43 -6.94 -0.50
CA ALA A 93 -3.67 -8.15 -0.22
C ALA A 93 -2.35 -8.20 -0.98
N MET A 94 -2.37 -7.82 -2.26
CA MET A 94 -1.19 -7.82 -3.13
C MET A 94 -0.06 -6.97 -2.56
N GLN A 95 -0.33 -5.80 -1.96
CA GLN A 95 0.75 -4.99 -1.35
C GLN A 95 1.42 -5.72 -0.18
N ARG A 96 0.65 -6.45 0.63
CA ARG A 96 1.19 -7.23 1.77
C ARG A 96 1.98 -8.42 1.28
N VAL A 97 1.45 -9.14 0.29
CA VAL A 97 2.10 -10.30 -0.32
C VAL A 97 3.41 -9.91 -1.03
N LEU A 98 3.44 -8.79 -1.76
CA LEU A 98 4.67 -8.23 -2.32
C LEU A 98 5.67 -7.84 -1.21
N LYS A 99 5.21 -7.23 -0.12
CA LYS A 99 6.11 -6.84 0.99
C LYS A 99 6.71 -8.05 1.70
N LEU A 100 5.90 -9.06 1.98
CA LEU A 100 6.34 -10.32 2.59
C LEU A 100 7.30 -11.08 1.67
N GLY A 101 7.01 -11.11 0.37
CA GLY A 101 7.76 -11.86 -0.62
C GLY A 101 9.08 -11.18 -1.02
N LEU A 102 9.04 -9.89 -1.32
CA LEU A 102 10.12 -9.17 -2.00
C LEU A 102 10.61 -7.93 -1.24
N GLY A 103 9.99 -7.59 -0.10
CA GLY A 103 10.38 -6.40 0.68
C GLY A 103 9.93 -5.09 0.06
N ILE A 104 9.10 -5.16 -0.98
CA ILE A 104 8.63 -4.02 -1.78
C ILE A 104 7.10 -3.99 -1.87
N THR A 105 6.56 -2.88 -2.31
CA THR A 105 5.16 -2.70 -2.74
C THR A 105 5.13 -2.13 -4.15
N THR A 106 3.94 -1.81 -4.65
CA THR A 106 3.81 -1.20 -5.99
C THR A 106 4.50 0.17 -6.13
N CYS A 107 4.68 0.97 -5.07
CA CYS A 107 5.36 2.28 -5.20
C CYS A 107 6.85 2.13 -5.47
N ASP A 108 7.47 1.08 -4.94
CA ASP A 108 8.87 0.73 -5.21
C ASP A 108 9.08 0.26 -6.66
N LEU A 109 8.01 -0.20 -7.30
CA LEU A 109 7.95 -0.48 -8.74
C LEU A 109 7.64 0.76 -9.57
N GLY A 110 7.34 1.90 -8.95
CA GLY A 110 6.98 3.14 -9.64
C GLY A 110 5.48 3.34 -9.86
N LEU A 111 4.61 2.64 -9.12
CA LEU A 111 3.16 2.81 -9.18
C LEU A 111 2.58 3.17 -7.81
N VAL A 112 1.73 4.18 -7.74
CA VAL A 112 0.99 4.51 -6.52
C VAL A 112 -0.47 4.15 -6.71
N VAL A 113 -1.10 3.58 -5.70
CA VAL A 113 -2.55 3.40 -5.65
C VAL A 113 -3.14 4.48 -4.76
N LEU A 114 -4.05 5.27 -5.31
CA LEU A 114 -4.83 6.24 -4.57
C LEU A 114 -6.25 5.71 -4.41
N SER A 115 -6.70 5.52 -3.17
CA SER A 115 -8.03 5.00 -2.86
C SER A 115 -8.94 6.10 -2.37
N TYR A 116 -10.10 6.25 -3.00
CA TYR A 116 -11.16 7.16 -2.58
C TYR A 116 -12.41 6.37 -2.22
N VAL A 117 -12.81 6.45 -0.95
CA VAL A 117 -14.10 5.97 -0.46
C VAL A 117 -15.04 7.16 -0.37
N ALA A 118 -16.18 7.06 -1.05
CA ALA A 118 -17.17 8.13 -1.03
C ALA A 118 -17.80 8.25 0.36
N VAL A 119 -17.65 9.43 0.97
CA VAL A 119 -18.31 9.80 2.24
C VAL A 119 -19.31 10.91 1.99
N GLN A 120 -20.38 10.97 2.78
CA GLN A 120 -21.43 11.95 2.61
C GLN A 120 -20.88 13.38 2.65
N GLY A 121 -21.11 14.17 1.60
CA GLY A 121 -20.60 15.54 1.47
C GLY A 121 -19.10 15.64 1.11
N GLY A 122 -18.42 14.53 0.83
CA GLY A 122 -17.05 14.50 0.35
C GLY A 122 -16.97 14.63 -1.17
N ALA A 123 -16.26 15.65 -1.66
CA ALA A 123 -15.99 15.77 -3.10
C ALA A 123 -14.93 14.73 -3.52
N PRO A 124 -15.14 14.04 -4.67
CA PRO A 124 -14.12 13.15 -5.19
C PRO A 124 -12.83 13.92 -5.51
N PRO A 125 -11.65 13.31 -5.35
CA PRO A 125 -10.41 13.91 -5.82
C PRO A 125 -10.47 14.10 -7.34
N GLN A 126 -9.76 15.10 -7.84
CA GLN A 126 -9.48 15.19 -9.27
C GLN A 126 -8.64 13.97 -9.71
N PRO A 127 -8.74 13.54 -10.98
CA PRO A 127 -7.87 12.50 -11.51
C PRO A 127 -6.39 12.84 -11.22
N PRO A 128 -5.64 11.91 -10.60
CA PRO A 128 -4.27 12.19 -10.22
C PRO A 128 -3.37 12.35 -11.47
N PRO A 129 -2.29 13.17 -11.38
CA PRO A 129 -1.28 13.22 -12.43
C PRO A 129 -0.72 11.84 -12.73
N GLY A 130 -0.49 11.50 -13.99
CA GLY A 130 0.11 10.22 -14.37
C GLY A 130 -0.82 9.00 -14.24
N LEU A 131 -2.14 9.21 -14.14
CA LEU A 131 -3.16 8.17 -14.09
C LEU A 131 -2.99 7.16 -15.23
N LEU A 132 -2.95 5.88 -14.88
CA LEU A 132 -2.93 4.75 -15.81
C LEU A 132 -4.29 4.08 -15.88
N TYR A 133 -4.91 3.83 -14.72
CA TYR A 133 -6.21 3.19 -14.61
C TYR A 133 -7.07 3.85 -13.53
N GLU A 134 -8.34 4.05 -13.84
CA GLU A 134 -9.38 4.39 -12.88
C GLU A 134 -10.31 3.19 -12.73
N LEU A 135 -10.29 2.57 -11.55
CA LEU A 135 -11.09 1.39 -11.22
C LEU A 135 -12.21 1.80 -10.29
N ARG A 136 -13.40 2.02 -10.86
CA ARG A 136 -14.61 2.26 -10.08
C ARG A 136 -15.16 0.92 -9.58
N ARG A 137 -15.29 0.77 -8.27
CA ARG A 137 -15.90 -0.38 -7.58
C ARG A 137 -17.06 0.11 -6.72
N ALA A 138 -17.81 -0.84 -6.17
CA ALA A 138 -19.06 -0.54 -5.45
C ALA A 138 -18.83 0.32 -4.18
N ASP A 139 -17.69 0.15 -3.53
CA ASP A 139 -17.33 0.72 -2.24
C ASP A 139 -16.22 1.78 -2.32
N ALA A 140 -15.37 1.71 -3.36
CA ALA A 140 -14.27 2.64 -3.54
C ALA A 140 -13.96 2.89 -5.03
N THR A 141 -13.33 4.03 -5.30
CA THR A 141 -12.63 4.29 -6.57
C THR A 141 -11.14 4.19 -6.32
N MET A 142 -10.45 3.36 -7.10
CA MET A 142 -9.00 3.23 -7.03
C MET A 142 -8.37 3.83 -8.28
N TYR A 143 -7.43 4.75 -8.08
CA TYR A 143 -6.63 5.32 -9.13
C TYR A 143 -5.24 4.72 -9.08
N ILE A 144 -4.85 4.03 -10.14
CA ILE A 144 -3.50 3.49 -10.31
C ILE A 144 -2.74 4.48 -11.16
N THR A 145 -1.69 5.06 -10.60
CA THR A 145 -0.94 6.14 -11.23
C THR A 145 0.56 5.86 -11.20
N ARG A 146 1.30 6.49 -12.10
CA ARG A 146 2.76 6.54 -11.98
C ARG A 146 3.15 7.27 -10.71
N ASN A 147 4.15 6.73 -10.05
CA ASN A 147 4.82 7.40 -8.96
C ASN A 147 5.62 8.60 -9.49
N ASN A 148 5.81 9.61 -8.66
CA ASN A 148 6.55 10.80 -9.05
C ASN A 148 8.07 10.56 -9.08
N GLU A 149 8.80 11.52 -9.66
CA GLU A 149 10.27 11.49 -9.77
C GLU A 149 10.97 12.41 -8.75
N GLY A 150 10.21 13.09 -7.88
CA GLY A 150 10.75 13.99 -6.87
C GLY A 150 11.47 13.28 -5.71
N ARG A 151 11.70 14.03 -4.62
CA ARG A 151 12.32 13.48 -3.41
C ARG A 151 11.49 12.33 -2.85
N ALA A 152 12.17 11.31 -2.33
CA ALA A 152 11.53 10.16 -1.73
C ALA A 152 10.86 10.54 -0.39
N VAL A 153 9.67 10.01 -0.15
CA VAL A 153 8.97 9.94 1.14
C VAL A 153 8.62 8.49 1.37
N TYR A 154 8.82 8.00 2.59
CA TYR A 154 8.59 6.62 2.93
C TYR A 154 7.13 6.39 3.32
N ASP A 155 6.51 5.36 2.74
CA ASP A 155 5.21 4.86 3.15
C ASP A 155 5.39 3.54 3.89
N VAL A 156 4.97 3.56 5.13
CA VAL A 156 5.11 2.44 6.05
C VAL A 156 3.83 2.23 6.86
N GLU A 157 2.75 2.91 6.45
CA GLU A 157 1.45 2.84 7.12
C GLU A 157 0.37 2.35 6.15
N THR A 158 0.32 2.90 4.93
CA THR A 158 -0.76 2.62 3.99
C THR A 158 -0.44 1.46 3.05
N MET A 159 0.83 1.03 3.05
CA MET A 159 1.32 -0.06 2.21
C MET A 159 1.08 0.22 0.72
N CYS A 160 1.36 1.45 0.27
CA CYS A 160 1.17 1.98 -1.08
C CYS A 160 -0.31 2.11 -1.52
N ILE A 161 -1.23 2.29 -0.57
CA ILE A 161 -2.65 2.52 -0.86
C ILE A 161 -3.06 3.81 -0.15
N LEU A 162 -2.74 4.95 -0.77
CA LEU A 162 -2.90 6.25 -0.15
C LEU A 162 -4.38 6.66 -0.15
N PRO A 163 -4.94 7.07 0.99
CA PRO A 163 -6.28 7.65 1.03
C PRO A 163 -6.31 8.99 0.28
N ALA A 164 -7.10 9.07 -0.79
CA ALA A 164 -7.28 10.28 -1.59
C ALA A 164 -8.58 11.00 -1.24
N SER A 165 -8.54 12.33 -1.29
CA SER A 165 -9.69 13.18 -1.01
C SER A 165 -9.63 14.49 -1.80
N GLY A 166 -10.78 14.92 -2.36
CA GLY A 166 -10.89 16.25 -2.95
C GLY A 166 -10.82 17.37 -1.90
N ARG A 167 -11.17 17.07 -0.65
CA ARG A 167 -11.36 18.03 0.44
C ARG A 167 -10.30 17.88 1.55
N ALA A 168 -9.91 18.99 2.15
CA ALA A 168 -9.03 19.03 3.32
C ALA A 168 -9.78 18.70 4.64
N PRO A 169 -9.08 18.20 5.68
CA PRO A 169 -7.66 17.80 5.68
C PRO A 169 -7.45 16.51 4.87
N ARG A 170 -6.33 16.45 4.13
CA ARG A 170 -5.96 15.27 3.34
C ARG A 170 -4.96 14.41 4.11
N HIS A 171 -4.87 13.14 3.72
CA HIS A 171 -3.83 12.27 4.25
C HIS A 171 -2.43 12.83 3.92
N PRO A 172 -1.46 12.85 4.86
CA PRO A 172 -0.15 13.47 4.64
C PRO A 172 0.60 12.91 3.43
N LEU A 173 0.60 11.58 3.25
CA LEU A 173 1.21 10.95 2.07
C LEU A 173 0.52 11.33 0.75
N TYR A 174 -0.79 11.59 0.79
CA TYR A 174 -1.51 12.06 -0.39
C TYR A 174 -1.14 13.52 -0.72
N GLU A 175 -0.98 14.38 0.29
CA GLU A 175 -0.46 15.72 0.06
C GLU A 175 0.96 15.73 -0.50
N ALA A 176 1.84 14.88 0.05
CA ALA A 176 3.21 14.72 -0.45
C ALA A 176 3.21 14.28 -1.93
N TYR A 177 2.37 13.29 -2.28
CA TYR A 177 2.21 12.85 -3.65
C TYR A 177 1.75 14.01 -4.57
N LEU A 178 0.76 14.81 -4.15
CA LEU A 178 0.29 15.97 -4.93
C LEU A 178 1.36 17.06 -5.10
N ARG A 179 2.30 17.17 -4.15
CA ARG A 179 3.46 18.08 -4.22
C ARG A 179 4.62 17.52 -5.05
N GLY A 180 4.46 16.35 -5.68
CA GLY A 180 5.45 15.75 -6.58
C GLY A 180 6.50 14.87 -5.88
N TYR A 181 6.31 14.51 -4.61
CA TYR A 181 7.20 13.58 -3.91
C TYR A 181 6.99 12.14 -4.41
N ARG A 182 8.08 11.39 -4.48
CA ARG A 182 8.09 9.96 -4.81
C ARG A 182 7.81 9.14 -3.56
N ILE A 183 6.82 8.26 -3.60
CA ILE A 183 6.48 7.39 -2.48
C ILE A 183 7.30 6.10 -2.55
N THR A 184 7.88 5.61 -1.45
CA THR A 184 8.71 4.39 -1.46
C THR A 184 8.49 3.60 -0.17
N THR A 185 8.60 2.28 -0.20
CA THR A 185 8.61 1.44 1.02
C THR A 185 9.93 0.70 1.23
N GLU A 186 10.78 0.66 0.21
CA GLU A 186 12.14 0.14 0.25
C GLU A 186 13.14 1.26 0.58
N GLY A 187 14.14 0.93 1.40
CA GLY A 187 15.20 1.83 1.83
C GLY A 187 15.21 2.05 3.35
N LEU A 188 15.96 3.04 3.80
CA LEU A 188 16.04 3.43 5.20
C LEU A 188 15.30 4.76 5.40
N PRO A 189 14.15 4.77 6.10
CA PRO A 189 13.47 6.01 6.42
C PRO A 189 14.34 6.89 7.32
N LYS A 190 14.25 8.21 7.10
CA LYS A 190 14.90 9.25 7.88
C LYS A 190 13.88 9.88 8.83
N GLU A 191 14.37 10.49 9.91
CA GLU A 191 13.50 11.16 10.89
C GLU A 191 12.66 12.31 10.30
N THR A 192 13.08 12.86 9.16
CA THR A 192 12.37 13.95 8.47
C THR A 192 11.28 13.46 7.51
N ASP A 193 11.06 12.16 7.38
CA ASP A 193 10.03 11.63 6.49
C ASP A 193 8.64 11.73 7.12
N LEU A 194 7.63 12.04 6.30
CA LEU A 194 6.27 12.35 6.75
C LEU A 194 5.52 11.14 7.36
N CYS A 195 6.06 9.94 7.21
CA CYS A 195 5.47 8.70 7.72
C CYS A 195 6.56 7.69 8.11
N VAL A 196 6.91 7.58 9.40
CA VAL A 196 8.01 6.73 9.90
C VAL A 196 7.48 5.63 10.85
N VAL A 197 6.35 5.02 10.50
CA VAL A 197 5.57 4.03 11.28
C VAL A 197 5.10 4.65 12.59
N HIS A 198 4.39 5.77 12.54
CA HIS A 198 3.76 6.41 13.72
C HIS A 198 4.61 6.46 14.98
N LYS A 199 5.90 6.72 14.74
CA LYS A 199 7.01 6.48 15.66
C LYS A 199 6.93 5.08 16.27
N ARG A 200 7.45 4.13 15.50
CA ARG A 200 7.49 2.68 15.73
C ARG A 200 7.66 2.36 17.21
N LEU A 201 6.51 2.27 17.85
CA LEU A 201 6.36 2.00 19.26
C LEU A 201 5.05 2.54 19.85
N GLY A 202 4.67 3.77 19.50
CA GLY A 202 3.31 4.18 19.85
C GLY A 202 3.11 5.68 19.89
N LEU A 203 2.39 6.21 18.91
CA LEU A 203 1.22 7.08 19.08
C LEU A 203 0.56 7.38 17.73
N ARG A 204 -0.68 7.90 17.75
CA ARG A 204 -1.50 8.24 16.56
C ARG A 204 -0.92 9.43 15.79
N CYS A 205 -1.07 9.42 14.47
CA CYS A 205 -0.64 10.45 13.53
C CYS A 205 -0.97 11.86 14.07
N LEU A 206 0.03 12.72 14.19
CA LEU A 206 -0.19 14.13 14.53
C LEU A 206 -0.48 14.95 13.28
N ASP A 207 -1.38 15.91 13.49
CA ASP A 207 -2.07 16.74 12.53
C ASP A 207 -1.12 17.69 11.78
N VAL A 208 -1.27 17.76 10.46
CA VAL A 208 -0.53 18.65 9.55
C VAL A 208 -0.79 20.12 9.88
N GLY A 209 -1.85 20.44 10.63
CA GLY A 209 -2.17 21.77 11.11
C GLY A 209 -1.15 22.41 12.09
N MET A 210 -0.26 21.65 12.73
CA MET A 210 0.74 22.19 13.67
C MET A 210 2.05 22.68 13.03
N LEU A 211 2.24 22.49 11.72
CA LEU A 211 3.47 22.88 11.00
C LEU A 211 3.34 24.21 10.23
N LEU A 212 2.19 24.88 10.35
CA LEU A 212 1.92 26.15 9.63
C LEU A 212 1.76 27.36 10.55
N ASP A 213 1.87 27.21 11.88
CA ASP A 213 1.71 28.32 12.83
C ASP A 213 3.02 29.04 13.24
N ASP A 214 4.19 28.65 12.70
CA ASP A 214 5.47 29.36 12.92
C ASP A 214 5.90 30.19 11.69
N THR A 215 4.95 30.89 11.06
CA THR A 215 5.24 32.09 10.24
C THR A 215 4.37 33.27 10.64
N GLY A 216 4.25 33.47 11.96
CA GLY A 216 3.97 34.79 12.56
C GLY A 216 5.27 35.54 12.81
#